data_AF-A0A954NCG6-F1
#
_entry.id   AF-A0A954NCG6-F1
#
_cell.length_a   1.000
_cell.length_b   1.000
_cell.length_c   1.000
_cell.angle_alpha   90.00
_cell.angle_beta   90.00
_cell.angle_gamma   90.00
#
_symmetry.space_group_name_H-M   'P 1'
#
loop_
_entity.id
_entity.type
_entity.pdbx_description
1 polymer ?
#
loop_
_entity_poly.entity_id
_entity_poly.type
_entity_poly.pdbx_seq_one_letter_code
_entity_poly.pdbx_strand_id
1 'polypeptide(L)'
;DAPADPELPQATRPEWYFLFLFELRGYFTGDTEFIATVIIPVAILLFLLALPFLDAMLPEAASRWMRYAVVFGGLAAWSGLTGLSMWRDHNDPHVQAEASAAHALALRADELADAQAIPPTGAAALLQNDALTQGPKLYKQYCVSCHPYTTDQFEITGSDEPSAPDLGGFATRNWIAGFLDPERIVSAAYFGNTEHAEGEMASFVKDEMDLEAASLDDVLAALVAEADLPQHHADAEAAAAGRELIAGEAGCTDCHKFHDDGDIGVAPDLTGYGSRQWLLGFLNNPEHDRFYGEYNDRMPGYDPELPTAPMNQQELDMLADWLRGQWYRPTAIEVDDQTAASPAEKPADESSDEPTDKSAKSDDDSSSKADDESTDTSGEES
;
A
#
# COMPACT_ATOMS: atom_id res chain seq x y z
N ASP A 1 4.46 5.70 -18.79
CA ASP A 1 3.53 6.13 -17.73
C ASP A 1 2.52 5.05 -17.44
N ALA A 2 1.93 5.09 -16.25
CA ALA A 2 0.82 4.21 -15.93
C ALA A 2 -0.32 4.45 -16.92
N PRO A 3 -1.08 3.40 -17.28
CA PRO A 3 -2.32 3.58 -18.01
C PRO A 3 -3.23 4.60 -17.29
N ALA A 4 -3.88 5.45 -18.08
CA ALA A 4 -4.78 6.47 -17.54
C ALA A 4 -6.00 5.81 -16.90
N ASP A 5 -6.10 5.94 -15.58
CA ASP A 5 -7.20 5.46 -14.76
C ASP A 5 -7.47 6.50 -13.66
N PRO A 6 -8.69 7.09 -13.60
CA PRO A 6 -9.02 8.13 -12.64
C PRO A 6 -9.09 7.65 -11.19
N GLU A 7 -9.20 6.33 -10.96
CA GLU A 7 -9.27 5.74 -9.63
C GLU A 7 -7.88 5.40 -9.09
N LEU A 8 -6.84 5.44 -9.93
CA LEU A 8 -5.47 5.17 -9.52
C LEU A 8 -4.68 6.47 -9.31
N PRO A 9 -3.67 6.47 -8.42
CA PRO A 9 -2.70 7.56 -8.35
C PRO A 9 -2.08 7.82 -9.73
N GLN A 10 -2.24 9.06 -10.21
CA GLN A 10 -1.64 9.52 -11.47
C GLN A 10 -0.65 10.63 -11.16
N ALA A 11 0.44 10.68 -11.92
CA ALA A 11 1.31 11.85 -11.90
C ALA A 11 0.56 13.04 -12.49
N THR A 12 0.09 13.95 -11.64
CA THR A 12 -0.68 15.15 -12.05
C THR A 12 0.19 16.22 -12.72
N ARG A 13 1.51 16.00 -12.77
CA ARG A 13 2.47 16.94 -13.34
C ARG A 13 2.46 16.89 -14.86
N PRO A 14 2.37 18.05 -15.54
CA PRO A 14 2.41 18.07 -16.98
C PRO A 14 3.83 17.79 -17.48
N GLU A 15 3.92 17.46 -18.76
CA GLU A 15 5.20 17.25 -19.44
C GLU A 15 6.16 18.44 -19.30
N TRP A 16 7.46 18.17 -19.42
CA TRP A 16 8.54 19.14 -19.20
C TRP A 16 8.37 20.46 -19.97
N TYR A 17 7.76 20.43 -21.14
CA TYR A 17 7.53 21.60 -21.99
C TYR A 17 6.40 22.52 -21.49
N PHE A 18 5.56 22.07 -20.55
CA PHE A 18 4.49 22.85 -19.93
C PHE A 18 4.75 23.24 -18.48
N LEU A 19 5.85 22.80 -17.86
CA LEU A 19 6.18 23.11 -16.46
C LEU A 19 6.27 24.62 -16.18
N PHE A 20 6.81 25.41 -17.10
CA PHE A 20 6.88 26.87 -16.93
C PHE A 20 5.49 27.52 -16.80
N LEU A 21 4.48 27.01 -17.51
CA LEU A 21 3.11 27.50 -17.43
C LEU A 21 2.43 27.02 -16.15
N PHE A 22 2.72 25.78 -15.73
CA PHE A 22 2.22 25.23 -14.48
C PHE A 22 2.70 26.06 -13.28
N GLU A 23 4.01 26.34 -13.21
CA GLU A 23 4.60 27.17 -12.16
C GLU A 23 4.07 28.61 -12.24
N LEU A 24 3.97 29.19 -13.44
CA LEU A 24 3.39 30.53 -13.61
C LEU A 24 1.94 30.59 -13.11
N ARG A 25 1.10 29.61 -13.49
CA ARG A 25 -0.30 29.48 -13.03
C ARG A 25 -0.35 29.35 -11.51
N GLY A 26 0.60 28.65 -10.89
CA GLY A 26 0.67 28.48 -9.44
C GLY A 26 0.63 29.80 -8.65
N TYR A 27 1.10 30.90 -9.23
CA TYR A 27 1.05 32.23 -8.61
C TYR A 27 -0.32 32.94 -8.72
N PHE A 28 -1.25 32.44 -9.54
CA PHE A 28 -2.55 33.05 -9.82
C PHE A 28 -3.68 32.06 -9.52
N THR A 29 -4.11 32.01 -8.25
CA THR A 29 -5.18 31.12 -7.78
C THR A 29 -6.51 31.87 -7.54
N GLY A 30 -7.62 31.13 -7.57
CA GLY A 30 -8.97 31.66 -7.33
C GLY A 30 -9.37 32.77 -8.30
N ASP A 31 -9.84 33.90 -7.77
CA ASP A 31 -10.32 35.04 -8.56
C ASP A 31 -9.26 35.66 -9.49
N THR A 32 -7.97 35.30 -9.35
CA THR A 32 -6.88 35.83 -10.18
C THR A 32 -6.48 34.92 -11.35
N GLU A 33 -7.07 33.73 -11.48
CA GLU A 33 -6.71 32.75 -12.53
C GLU A 33 -6.87 33.32 -13.96
N PHE A 34 -7.84 34.22 -14.17
CA PHE A 34 -8.04 34.89 -15.47
C PHE A 34 -6.84 35.76 -15.89
N ILE A 35 -6.01 36.21 -14.94
CA ILE A 35 -4.81 36.99 -15.25
C ILE A 35 -3.80 36.12 -16.01
N ALA A 36 -3.52 34.92 -15.49
CA ALA A 36 -2.59 33.99 -16.10
C ALA A 36 -3.10 33.41 -17.43
N THR A 37 -4.40 33.15 -17.52
CA THR A 37 -4.99 32.43 -18.66
C THR A 37 -5.46 33.33 -19.79
N VAL A 38 -5.81 34.60 -19.51
CA VAL A 38 -6.35 35.54 -20.51
C VAL A 38 -5.48 36.78 -20.65
N ILE A 39 -5.19 37.50 -19.55
CA ILE A 39 -4.51 38.80 -19.63
C ILE A 39 -3.07 38.65 -20.12
N ILE A 40 -2.29 37.75 -19.52
CA ILE A 40 -0.87 37.57 -19.88
C ILE A 40 -0.72 37.14 -21.35
N PRO A 41 -1.43 36.10 -21.85
CA PRO A 41 -1.34 35.71 -23.26
C PRO A 41 -1.75 36.83 -24.22
N VAL A 42 -2.83 37.57 -23.92
CA VAL A 42 -3.28 38.69 -24.76
C VAL A 42 -2.26 39.83 -24.75
N ALA A 43 -1.70 40.17 -23.60
CA ALA A 43 -0.67 41.20 -23.48
C ALA A 43 0.60 40.82 -24.25
N ILE A 44 1.06 39.57 -24.15
CA ILE A 44 2.20 39.06 -24.92
C ILE A 44 1.89 39.13 -26.42
N LEU A 45 0.70 38.68 -26.85
CA LEU A 45 0.31 38.73 -28.26
C LEU A 45 0.29 40.17 -28.80
N LEU A 46 -0.32 41.10 -28.06
CA LEU A 46 -0.36 42.52 -28.43
C LEU A 46 1.04 43.13 -28.47
N PHE A 47 1.91 42.77 -27.52
CA PHE A 47 3.30 43.18 -27.52
C PHE A 47 4.05 42.66 -28.75
N LEU A 48 3.91 41.36 -29.07
CA LEU A 48 4.52 40.75 -30.25
C LEU A 48 4.00 41.37 -31.57
N LEU A 49 2.73 41.74 -31.63
CA LEU A 49 2.14 42.43 -32.78
C LEU A 49 2.62 43.89 -32.89
N ALA A 50 2.90 44.53 -31.75
CA ALA A 50 3.47 45.87 -31.70
C ALA A 50 4.98 45.91 -31.99
N LEU A 51 5.70 44.79 -31.84
CA LEU A 51 7.14 44.69 -32.07
C LEU A 51 7.61 45.30 -33.40
N PRO A 52 7.04 44.99 -34.59
CA PRO A 52 7.52 45.58 -35.84
C PRO A 52 7.41 47.12 -35.88
N PHE A 53 6.41 47.68 -35.21
CA PHE A 53 6.24 49.14 -35.12
C PHE A 53 7.24 49.75 -34.14
N LEU A 54 7.46 49.11 -32.99
CA LEU A 54 8.46 49.54 -32.01
C LEU A 54 9.89 49.46 -32.59
N ASP A 55 10.16 48.40 -33.35
CA ASP A 55 11.44 48.16 -34.01
C ASP A 55 11.76 49.24 -35.07
N ALA A 56 10.74 49.72 -35.78
CA ALA A 56 10.87 50.81 -36.75
C ALA A 56 11.06 52.20 -36.11
N MET A 57 10.63 52.38 -34.86
CA MET A 57 10.73 53.66 -34.13
C MET A 57 12.07 53.82 -33.39
N LEU A 58 12.82 52.73 -33.20
CA LEU A 58 14.06 52.71 -32.41
C LEU A 58 15.32 52.81 -33.30
N PRO A 59 16.41 53.44 -32.80
CA PRO A 59 17.71 53.39 -33.47
C PRO A 59 18.23 51.95 -33.63
N GLU A 60 18.99 51.65 -34.69
CA GLU A 60 19.45 50.27 -35.01
C GLU A 60 20.18 49.56 -33.87
N ALA A 61 20.93 50.29 -33.05
CA ALA A 61 21.60 49.74 -31.87
C ALA A 61 20.58 49.31 -30.80
N ALA A 62 19.56 50.15 -30.54
CA ALA A 62 18.51 49.88 -29.56
C ALA A 62 17.56 48.77 -30.03
N SER A 63 17.17 48.77 -31.32
CA SER A 63 16.39 47.70 -31.95
C SER A 63 17.07 46.33 -31.80
N ARG A 64 18.39 46.23 -32.06
CA ARG A 64 19.15 44.98 -31.86
C ARG A 64 19.14 44.50 -30.41
N TRP A 65 19.39 45.39 -29.45
CA TRP A 65 19.36 45.04 -28.03
C TRP A 65 17.96 44.64 -27.57
N MET A 66 16.90 45.29 -28.05
CA MET A 66 15.51 44.92 -27.77
C MET A 66 15.20 43.50 -28.27
N ARG A 67 15.59 43.15 -29.49
CA ARG A 67 15.39 41.79 -30.04
C ARG A 67 16.10 40.73 -29.20
N TYR A 68 17.35 40.99 -28.80
CA TYR A 68 18.08 40.10 -27.91
C TYR A 68 17.40 40.01 -26.54
N ALA A 69 16.97 41.13 -25.95
CA ALA A 69 16.28 41.14 -24.68
C ALA A 69 14.98 40.33 -24.72
N VAL A 70 14.20 40.41 -25.81
CA VAL A 70 12.97 39.62 -25.96
C VAL A 70 13.27 38.13 -26.06
N VAL A 71 14.22 37.72 -26.92
CA VAL A 71 14.54 36.29 -27.11
C VAL A 71 15.20 35.70 -25.87
N PHE A 72 16.25 36.33 -25.35
CA PHE A 72 16.95 35.83 -24.16
C PHE A 72 16.11 35.98 -22.90
N GLY A 73 15.29 37.03 -22.79
CA GLY A 73 14.34 37.18 -21.70
C GLY A 73 13.28 36.10 -21.70
N GLY A 74 12.72 35.76 -22.87
CA GLY A 74 11.76 34.66 -23.01
C GLY A 74 12.37 33.31 -22.66
N LEU A 75 13.58 33.02 -23.16
CA LEU A 75 14.32 31.80 -22.81
C LEU A 75 14.66 31.74 -21.31
N ALA A 76 15.12 32.85 -20.72
CA ALA A 76 15.42 32.92 -19.30
C ALA A 76 14.17 32.73 -18.43
N ALA A 77 13.03 33.31 -18.83
CA ALA A 77 11.76 33.11 -18.13
C ALA A 77 11.30 31.65 -18.22
N TRP A 78 11.34 31.05 -19.41
CA TRP A 78 10.97 29.65 -19.63
C TRP A 78 11.86 28.69 -18.82
N SER A 79 13.19 28.82 -18.94
CA SER A 79 14.13 27.96 -18.21
C SER A 79 14.08 28.21 -16.69
N GLY A 80 13.92 29.46 -16.27
CA GLY A 80 13.84 29.83 -14.86
C GLY A 80 12.62 29.26 -14.16
N LEU A 81 11.43 29.41 -14.76
CA LEU A 81 10.19 28.85 -14.22
C LEU A 81 10.18 27.32 -14.27
N THR A 82 10.69 26.72 -15.34
CA THR A 82 10.84 25.25 -15.43
C THR A 82 11.77 24.72 -14.35
N GLY A 83 12.94 25.35 -14.17
CA GLY A 83 13.89 24.99 -13.12
C GLY A 83 13.32 25.18 -11.71
N LEU A 84 12.52 26.21 -11.50
CA LEU A 84 11.83 26.44 -10.22
C LEU A 84 10.77 25.36 -9.95
N SER A 85 9.97 25.00 -10.95
CA SER A 85 8.99 23.90 -10.86
C SER A 85 9.68 22.59 -10.50
N MET A 86 10.74 22.23 -11.22
CA MET A 86 11.51 21.02 -10.95
C MET A 86 12.14 21.02 -9.56
N TRP A 87 12.69 22.15 -9.13
CA TRP A 87 13.24 22.29 -7.79
C TRP A 87 12.14 22.14 -6.73
N ARG A 88 10.96 22.73 -6.93
CA ARG A 88 9.83 22.62 -6.00
C ARG A 88 9.33 21.18 -5.90
N ASP A 89 9.12 20.53 -7.04
CA ASP A 89 8.69 19.13 -7.11
C ASP A 89 9.72 18.19 -6.48
N HIS A 90 11.02 18.45 -6.69
CA HIS A 90 12.09 17.68 -6.04
C HIS A 90 12.15 17.88 -4.53
N ASN A 91 11.60 18.95 -3.98
CA ASN A 91 11.57 19.21 -2.54
C ASN A 91 10.19 18.93 -1.91
N ASP A 92 9.22 18.43 -2.68
CA ASP A 92 7.86 18.13 -2.21
C ASP A 92 7.69 16.60 -2.05
N PRO A 93 7.65 16.08 -0.81
CA PRO A 93 7.49 14.64 -0.56
C PRO A 93 6.21 14.06 -1.16
N HIS A 94 5.13 14.85 -1.24
CA HIS A 94 3.85 14.38 -1.77
C HIS A 94 3.97 14.10 -3.28
N VAL A 95 4.63 14.99 -4.01
CA VAL A 95 4.86 14.84 -5.46
C VAL A 95 5.77 13.64 -5.75
N GLN A 96 6.80 13.46 -4.92
CA GLN A 96 7.66 12.28 -5.03
C GLN A 96 6.89 10.98 -4.80
N ALA A 97 5.99 10.95 -3.82
CA ALA A 97 5.14 9.81 -3.52
C ALA A 97 4.13 9.53 -4.66
N GLU A 98 3.51 10.55 -5.24
CA GLU A 98 2.63 10.39 -6.41
C GLU A 98 3.40 9.85 -7.63
N ALA A 99 4.60 10.39 -7.89
CA ALA A 99 5.43 9.97 -9.00
C ALA A 99 5.93 8.52 -8.83
N SER A 100 6.34 8.13 -7.62
CA SER A 100 6.77 6.76 -7.33
C SER A 100 5.60 5.77 -7.42
N ALA A 101 4.41 6.13 -6.91
CA ALA A 101 3.21 5.33 -7.03
C ALA A 101 2.79 5.15 -8.50
N ALA A 102 2.77 6.23 -9.29
CA ALA A 102 2.48 6.16 -10.72
C ALA A 102 3.52 5.32 -11.48
N HIS A 103 4.80 5.41 -11.11
CA HIS A 103 5.84 4.57 -11.70
C HIS A 103 5.64 3.09 -11.36
N ALA A 104 5.33 2.76 -10.10
CA ALA A 104 5.05 1.39 -9.67
C ALA A 104 3.84 0.79 -10.42
N LEU A 105 2.79 1.57 -10.65
CA LEU A 105 1.63 1.15 -11.45
C LEU A 105 1.97 0.95 -12.92
N ALA A 106 2.89 1.75 -13.48
CA ALA A 106 3.38 1.55 -14.85
C ALA A 106 4.11 0.21 -14.97
N LEU A 107 5.03 -0.09 -14.03
CA LEU A 107 5.74 -1.37 -13.99
C LEU A 107 4.76 -2.54 -13.82
N ARG A 108 3.75 -2.40 -12.95
CA ARG A 108 2.72 -3.42 -12.77
C ARG A 108 1.91 -3.65 -14.04
N ALA A 109 1.56 -2.59 -14.77
CA ALA A 109 0.85 -2.72 -16.04
C ALA A 109 1.69 -3.46 -17.09
N ASP A 110 3.00 -3.18 -17.15
CA ASP A 110 3.93 -3.88 -18.04
C ASP A 110 4.04 -5.37 -17.68
N GLU A 111 4.17 -5.72 -16.40
CA GLU A 111 4.18 -7.13 -15.93
C GLU A 111 2.92 -7.89 -16.34
N LEU A 112 1.75 -7.25 -16.19
CA LEU A 112 0.47 -7.82 -16.55
C LEU A 112 0.30 -7.93 -18.07
N ALA A 113 0.84 -6.97 -18.83
CA ALA A 113 0.83 -7.00 -20.29
C ALA A 113 1.70 -8.16 -20.82
N ASP A 114 2.87 -8.40 -20.23
CA ASP A 114 3.75 -9.52 -20.60
C ASP A 114 3.08 -10.88 -20.36
N ALA A 115 2.31 -11.00 -19.28
CA ALA A 115 1.65 -12.26 -18.92
C ALA A 115 0.35 -12.53 -19.70
N GLN A 116 -0.45 -11.48 -19.97
CA GLN A 116 -1.84 -11.62 -20.42
C GLN A 116 -2.10 -11.02 -21.81
N ALA A 117 -1.14 -10.30 -22.37
CA ALA A 117 -1.30 -9.35 -23.47
C ALA A 117 -2.28 -8.20 -23.16
N ILE A 118 -2.12 -7.08 -23.86
CA ILE A 118 -3.02 -5.93 -23.72
C ILE A 118 -4.39 -6.27 -24.34
N PRO A 119 -5.50 -6.19 -23.57
CA PRO A 119 -6.82 -6.49 -24.10
C PRO A 119 -7.30 -5.42 -25.09
N PRO A 120 -8.29 -5.72 -25.95
CA PRO A 120 -8.86 -4.75 -26.89
C PRO A 120 -9.49 -3.51 -26.22
N THR A 121 -9.85 -3.61 -24.94
CA THR A 121 -10.37 -2.51 -24.11
C THR A 121 -9.27 -1.52 -23.70
N GLY A 122 -7.99 -1.86 -23.87
CA GLY A 122 -6.85 -1.00 -23.60
C GLY A 122 -6.04 -1.42 -22.36
N ALA A 123 -4.87 -0.79 -22.17
CA ALA A 123 -3.93 -1.13 -21.10
C ALA A 123 -4.46 -0.84 -19.69
N ALA A 124 -5.37 0.13 -19.53
CA ALA A 124 -5.98 0.43 -18.22
C ALA A 124 -6.76 -0.76 -17.66
N ALA A 125 -7.36 -1.57 -18.53
CA ALA A 125 -8.09 -2.77 -18.12
C ALA A 125 -7.19 -3.80 -17.43
N LEU A 126 -5.86 -3.78 -17.65
CA LEU A 126 -4.93 -4.66 -16.93
C LEU A 126 -4.94 -4.35 -15.44
N LEU A 127 -4.83 -3.07 -15.08
CA LEU A 127 -4.82 -2.63 -13.68
C LEU A 127 -6.22 -2.67 -13.06
N GLN A 128 -7.27 -2.43 -13.84
CA GLN A 128 -8.67 -2.53 -13.39
C GLN A 128 -9.11 -3.95 -13.08
N ASN A 129 -8.44 -4.94 -13.67
CA ASN A 129 -8.74 -6.36 -13.48
C ASN A 129 -7.70 -7.07 -12.60
N ASP A 130 -6.83 -6.31 -11.93
CA ASP A 130 -5.76 -6.84 -11.08
C ASP A 130 -6.12 -6.69 -9.59
N ALA A 131 -6.32 -7.83 -8.92
CA ALA A 131 -6.67 -7.87 -7.49
C ALA A 131 -5.63 -7.19 -6.60
N LEU A 132 -4.33 -7.24 -6.95
CA LEU A 132 -3.29 -6.53 -6.19
C LEU A 132 -3.48 -5.01 -6.23
N THR A 133 -3.89 -4.49 -7.39
CA THR A 133 -4.05 -3.06 -7.62
C THR A 133 -5.39 -2.53 -7.10
N GLN A 134 -6.48 -3.27 -7.31
CA GLN A 134 -7.84 -2.83 -6.92
C GLN A 134 -8.25 -3.25 -5.51
N GLY A 135 -7.78 -4.40 -5.03
CA GLY A 135 -8.15 -4.95 -3.72
C GLY A 135 -7.98 -3.97 -2.55
N PRO A 136 -6.81 -3.31 -2.37
CA PRO A 136 -6.63 -2.34 -1.30
C PRO A 136 -7.59 -1.15 -1.38
N LYS A 137 -8.00 -0.73 -2.58
CA LYS A 137 -8.96 0.37 -2.74
C LYS A 137 -10.36 -0.07 -2.36
N LEU A 138 -10.79 -1.20 -2.87
CA LEU A 138 -12.09 -1.79 -2.55
C LEU A 138 -12.21 -2.00 -1.04
N TYR A 139 -11.16 -2.52 -0.41
CA TYR A 139 -11.10 -2.68 1.04
C TYR A 139 -11.19 -1.35 1.78
N LYS A 140 -10.42 -0.33 1.37
CA LYS A 140 -10.46 1.02 1.96
C LYS A 140 -11.82 1.70 1.78
N GLN A 141 -12.52 1.39 0.70
CA GLN A 141 -13.82 2.01 0.40
C GLN A 141 -14.96 1.36 1.18
N TYR A 142 -14.92 0.04 1.36
CA TYR A 142 -16.08 -0.72 1.84
C TYR A 142 -15.87 -1.43 3.18
N CYS A 143 -14.65 -1.77 3.56
CA CYS A 143 -14.38 -2.68 4.70
C CYS A 143 -13.68 -1.98 5.87
N VAL A 144 -12.76 -1.06 5.59
CA VAL A 144 -11.81 -0.50 6.58
C VAL A 144 -12.47 0.28 7.73
N SER A 145 -13.71 0.73 7.55
CA SER A 145 -14.47 1.42 8.60
C SER A 145 -14.80 0.52 9.78
N CYS A 146 -14.92 -0.79 9.54
CA CYS A 146 -15.25 -1.78 10.55
C CYS A 146 -14.09 -2.72 10.83
N HIS A 147 -13.42 -3.18 9.77
CA HIS A 147 -12.36 -4.18 9.82
C HIS A 147 -10.97 -3.54 9.65
N PRO A 148 -10.11 -3.55 10.68
CA PRO A 148 -8.68 -3.30 10.49
C PRO A 148 -8.07 -4.28 9.49
N TYR A 149 -6.93 -3.90 8.91
CA TYR A 149 -6.14 -4.79 8.07
C TYR A 149 -4.66 -4.65 8.44
N THR A 150 -4.27 -5.28 9.54
CA THR A 150 -2.90 -5.17 10.06
C THR A 150 -1.97 -6.09 9.28
N THR A 151 -1.07 -5.50 8.49
CA THR A 151 -0.07 -6.21 7.69
C THR A 151 1.16 -5.33 7.47
N ASP A 152 2.28 -5.97 7.12
CA ASP A 152 3.50 -5.32 6.64
C ASP A 152 3.46 -4.98 5.14
N GLN A 153 2.55 -5.59 4.37
CA GLN A 153 2.51 -5.46 2.91
C GLN A 153 1.76 -4.22 2.41
N PHE A 154 0.74 -3.79 3.15
CA PHE A 154 -0.17 -2.73 2.72
C PHE A 154 -0.37 -1.70 3.83
N GLU A 155 -0.23 -0.43 3.50
CA GLU A 155 -0.56 0.66 4.42
C GLU A 155 -2.07 0.95 4.35
N ILE A 156 -2.81 0.33 5.26
CA ILE A 156 -4.26 0.46 5.42
C ILE A 156 -4.56 0.88 6.87
N THR A 157 -4.83 2.17 7.07
CA THR A 157 -5.21 2.70 8.38
C THR A 157 -6.71 2.49 8.62
N GLY A 158 -7.04 1.72 9.66
CA GLY A 158 -8.39 1.47 10.14
C GLY A 158 -8.98 2.60 10.98
N SER A 159 -10.21 2.41 11.46
CA SER A 159 -10.77 3.18 12.57
C SER A 159 -9.92 3.01 13.84
N ASP A 160 -9.77 4.07 14.63
CA ASP A 160 -9.16 3.99 15.98
C ASP A 160 -9.97 3.10 16.94
N GLU A 161 -11.27 2.93 16.64
CA GLU A 161 -12.20 2.07 17.36
C GLU A 161 -12.83 1.08 16.34
N PRO A 162 -12.16 -0.04 16.05
CA PRO A 162 -12.70 -1.02 15.11
C PRO A 162 -13.92 -1.74 15.71
N SER A 163 -14.90 -2.03 14.87
CA SER A 163 -16.16 -2.66 15.27
C SER A 163 -16.29 -4.12 14.82
N ALA A 164 -15.27 -4.65 14.13
CA ALA A 164 -15.22 -6.00 13.62
C ALA A 164 -13.78 -6.54 13.65
N PRO A 165 -13.57 -7.87 13.49
CA PRO A 165 -12.26 -8.50 13.55
C PRO A 165 -11.27 -7.92 12.54
N ASP A 166 -9.98 -7.95 12.89
CA ASP A 166 -8.90 -7.61 11.97
C ASP A 166 -8.81 -8.68 10.88
N LEU A 167 -8.81 -8.28 9.61
CA LEU A 167 -8.73 -9.20 8.46
C LEU A 167 -7.29 -9.36 7.93
N GLY A 168 -6.32 -8.70 8.55
CA GLY A 168 -4.90 -8.87 8.27
C GLY A 168 -4.46 -10.32 8.47
N GLY A 169 -4.17 -11.00 7.36
CA GLY A 169 -3.79 -12.42 7.39
C GLY A 169 -4.94 -13.38 7.71
N PHE A 170 -6.19 -13.00 7.44
CA PHE A 170 -7.35 -13.87 7.58
C PHE A 170 -7.10 -15.27 6.97
N ALA A 171 -7.60 -16.32 7.66
CA ALA A 171 -7.43 -17.73 7.31
C ALA A 171 -5.97 -18.25 7.23
N THR A 172 -4.97 -17.43 7.59
CA THR A 172 -3.62 -17.94 7.83
C THR A 172 -3.53 -18.65 9.17
N ARG A 173 -2.52 -19.50 9.33
CA ARG A 173 -2.26 -20.24 10.57
C ARG A 173 -2.21 -19.32 11.80
N ASN A 174 -1.51 -18.19 11.71
CA ASN A 174 -1.35 -17.25 12.82
C ASN A 174 -2.66 -16.57 13.20
N TRP A 175 -3.49 -16.26 12.21
CA TRP A 175 -4.78 -15.65 12.44
C TRP A 175 -5.72 -16.62 13.15
N ILE A 176 -5.83 -17.86 12.65
CA ILE A 176 -6.68 -18.90 13.24
C ILE A 176 -6.18 -19.29 14.63
N ALA A 177 -4.85 -19.40 14.83
CA ALA A 177 -4.27 -19.69 16.13
C ALA A 177 -4.64 -18.63 17.18
N GLY A 178 -4.60 -17.34 16.82
CA GLY A 178 -5.01 -16.30 17.76
C GLY A 178 -6.53 -16.19 17.92
N PHE A 179 -7.32 -16.64 16.93
CA PHE A 179 -8.77 -16.73 17.08
C PHE A 179 -9.16 -17.85 18.06
N LEU A 180 -8.45 -18.97 18.03
CA LEU A 180 -8.60 -20.09 18.96
C LEU A 180 -7.76 -19.94 20.24
N ASP A 181 -7.29 -18.73 20.55
CA ASP A 181 -6.53 -18.47 21.78
C ASP A 181 -7.48 -17.88 22.85
N PRO A 182 -7.63 -18.52 24.03
CA PRO A 182 -8.55 -18.09 25.08
C PRO A 182 -8.25 -16.67 25.60
N GLU A 183 -7.01 -16.21 25.54
CA GLU A 183 -6.62 -14.87 25.96
C GLU A 183 -6.92 -13.82 24.88
N ARG A 184 -7.05 -14.23 23.62
CA ARG A 184 -7.13 -13.32 22.47
C ARG A 184 -8.49 -13.29 21.79
N ILE A 185 -9.31 -14.33 21.86
CA ILE A 185 -10.58 -14.41 21.12
C ILE A 185 -11.52 -13.22 21.37
N VAL A 186 -11.52 -12.65 22.59
CA VAL A 186 -12.32 -11.46 22.93
C VAL A 186 -11.51 -10.15 22.92
N SER A 187 -10.35 -10.14 22.28
CA SER A 187 -9.60 -8.90 22.02
C SER A 187 -10.19 -8.16 20.82
N ALA A 188 -9.84 -6.88 20.67
CA ALA A 188 -10.24 -6.05 19.54
C ALA A 188 -9.80 -6.59 18.17
N ALA A 189 -8.77 -7.44 18.12
CA ALA A 189 -8.33 -8.08 16.88
C ALA A 189 -9.30 -9.18 16.40
N TYR A 190 -10.17 -9.69 17.27
CA TYR A 190 -11.11 -10.77 17.01
C TYR A 190 -12.54 -10.36 17.42
N PHE A 191 -13.21 -11.10 18.31
CA PHE A 191 -14.62 -10.85 18.63
C PHE A 191 -14.86 -9.73 19.65
N GLY A 192 -13.84 -9.14 20.26
CA GLY A 192 -13.99 -8.24 21.41
C GLY A 192 -14.93 -7.05 21.23
N ASN A 193 -15.06 -6.53 20.01
CA ASN A 193 -15.92 -5.38 19.69
C ASN A 193 -17.22 -5.77 18.94
N THR A 194 -17.52 -7.07 18.91
CA THR A 194 -18.70 -7.67 18.26
C THR A 194 -19.65 -8.26 19.30
N GLU A 195 -20.89 -8.53 18.90
CA GLU A 195 -21.86 -9.29 19.72
C GLU A 195 -21.35 -10.70 20.05
N HIS A 196 -20.40 -11.23 19.27
CA HIS A 196 -19.80 -12.54 19.49
C HIS A 196 -18.81 -12.61 20.67
N ALA A 197 -18.44 -11.47 21.29
CA ALA A 197 -17.55 -11.47 22.47
C ALA A 197 -18.13 -12.27 23.65
N GLU A 198 -19.46 -12.30 23.75
CA GLU A 198 -20.23 -13.03 24.77
C GLU A 198 -20.93 -14.27 24.18
N GLY A 199 -20.61 -14.63 22.93
CA GLY A 199 -21.24 -15.74 22.21
C GLY A 199 -20.64 -17.11 22.56
N GLU A 200 -21.36 -18.17 22.14
CA GLU A 200 -20.99 -19.57 22.44
C GLU A 200 -19.59 -19.95 21.95
N MET A 201 -19.17 -19.46 20.77
CA MET A 201 -17.80 -19.71 20.28
C MET A 201 -16.73 -19.13 21.20
N ALA A 202 -16.96 -17.92 21.75
CA ALA A 202 -16.01 -17.27 22.66
C ALA A 202 -15.95 -17.98 24.01
N SER A 203 -17.08 -18.46 24.51
CA SER A 203 -17.16 -19.30 25.71
C SER A 203 -16.48 -20.65 25.50
N PHE A 204 -16.74 -21.33 24.38
CA PHE A 204 -16.14 -22.62 24.06
C PHE A 204 -14.60 -22.55 24.08
N VAL A 205 -14.01 -21.56 23.39
CA VAL A 205 -12.55 -21.39 23.35
C VAL A 205 -11.95 -21.09 24.72
N LYS A 206 -12.67 -20.39 25.60
CA LYS A 206 -12.18 -20.02 26.95
C LYS A 206 -12.33 -21.13 27.98
N ASP A 207 -13.47 -21.81 27.95
CA ASP A 207 -13.95 -22.59 29.08
C ASP A 207 -13.99 -24.11 28.79
N GLU A 208 -14.10 -24.51 27.52
CA GLU A 208 -14.39 -25.90 27.13
C GLU A 208 -13.35 -26.52 26.20
N MET A 209 -12.61 -25.71 25.43
CA MET A 209 -11.61 -26.20 24.49
C MET A 209 -10.35 -26.68 25.23
N ASP A 210 -10.29 -27.98 25.47
CA ASP A 210 -9.17 -28.68 26.11
C ASP A 210 -8.40 -29.52 25.08
N LEU A 211 -7.72 -28.84 24.15
CA LEU A 211 -6.85 -29.47 23.16
C LEU A 211 -5.38 -29.35 23.58
N GLU A 212 -4.69 -30.49 23.59
CA GLU A 212 -3.23 -30.50 23.67
C GLU A 212 -2.62 -29.72 22.50
N ALA A 213 -1.45 -29.12 22.71
CA ALA A 213 -0.83 -28.24 21.71
C ALA A 213 -0.62 -28.91 20.34
N ALA A 214 -0.29 -30.21 20.32
CA ALA A 214 -0.14 -30.96 19.08
C ALA A 214 -1.47 -31.14 18.33
N SER A 215 -2.55 -31.40 19.06
CA SER A 215 -3.91 -31.52 18.49
C SER A 215 -4.40 -30.18 17.96
N LEU A 216 -4.08 -29.07 18.63
CA LEU A 216 -4.37 -27.73 18.12
C LEU A 216 -3.62 -27.46 16.81
N ASP A 217 -2.33 -27.82 16.74
CA ASP A 217 -1.54 -27.64 15.52
C ASP A 217 -2.14 -28.40 14.32
N ASP A 218 -2.65 -29.61 14.53
CA ASP A 218 -3.34 -30.40 13.51
C ASP A 218 -4.67 -29.76 13.08
N VAL A 219 -5.49 -29.30 14.03
CA VAL A 219 -6.74 -28.55 13.75
C VAL A 219 -6.45 -27.28 12.93
N LEU A 220 -5.41 -26.53 13.28
CA LEU A 220 -4.97 -25.36 12.53
C LEU A 220 -4.54 -25.74 11.11
N ALA A 221 -3.79 -26.83 10.95
CA ALA A 221 -3.38 -27.33 9.64
C ALA A 221 -4.60 -27.71 8.77
N ALA A 222 -5.62 -28.33 9.36
CA ALA A 222 -6.86 -28.66 8.66
C ALA A 222 -7.59 -27.41 8.15
N LEU A 223 -7.80 -26.39 9.00
CA LEU A 223 -8.48 -25.15 8.60
C LEU A 223 -7.67 -24.33 7.58
N VAL A 224 -6.34 -24.29 7.70
CA VAL A 224 -5.48 -23.68 6.67
C VAL A 224 -5.57 -24.44 5.35
N ALA A 225 -5.68 -25.77 5.39
CA ALA A 225 -5.88 -26.57 4.18
C ALA A 225 -7.23 -26.31 3.51
N GLU A 226 -8.31 -26.07 4.29
CA GLU A 226 -9.61 -25.64 3.74
C GLU A 226 -9.51 -24.29 3.01
N ALA A 227 -8.65 -23.39 3.51
CA ALA A 227 -8.48 -22.07 2.92
C ALA A 227 -7.76 -22.11 1.57
N ASP A 228 -6.91 -23.11 1.31
CA ASP A 228 -6.15 -23.26 0.06
C ASP A 228 -5.48 -21.94 -0.38
N LEU A 229 -4.75 -21.32 0.56
CA LEU A 229 -4.05 -20.05 0.32
C LEU A 229 -2.77 -20.32 -0.49
N PRO A 230 -2.47 -19.55 -1.56
CA PRO A 230 -1.32 -19.81 -2.42
C PRO A 230 0.04 -19.73 -1.73
N GLN A 231 0.13 -18.94 -0.66
CA GLN A 231 1.38 -18.68 0.06
C GLN A 231 1.56 -19.57 1.31
N HIS A 232 0.52 -20.35 1.66
CA HIS A 232 0.48 -21.11 2.89
C HIS A 232 -0.02 -22.52 2.59
N HIS A 233 0.93 -23.44 2.42
CA HIS A 233 0.60 -24.86 2.31
C HIS A 233 0.56 -25.49 3.69
N ALA A 234 -0.57 -26.09 4.03
CA ALA A 234 -0.68 -26.93 5.21
C ALA A 234 0.11 -28.23 5.01
N ASP A 235 0.67 -28.75 6.10
CA ASP A 235 1.19 -30.12 6.10
C ASP A 235 0.02 -31.10 5.90
N ALA A 236 0.14 -31.99 4.91
CA ALA A 236 -0.97 -32.84 4.49
C ALA A 236 -1.33 -33.90 5.54
N GLU A 237 -0.35 -34.36 6.32
CA GLU A 237 -0.56 -35.35 7.38
C GLU A 237 -1.25 -34.70 8.58
N ALA A 238 -0.73 -33.56 9.05
CA ALA A 238 -1.34 -32.77 10.10
C ALA A 238 -2.77 -32.31 9.73
N ALA A 239 -2.98 -31.89 8.47
CA ALA A 239 -4.30 -31.49 8.00
C ALA A 239 -5.28 -32.68 7.93
N ALA A 240 -4.81 -33.91 7.71
CA ALA A 240 -5.67 -35.09 7.76
C ALA A 240 -6.05 -35.42 9.22
N ALA A 241 -5.06 -35.43 10.13
CA ALA A 241 -5.30 -35.64 11.56
C ALA A 241 -6.25 -34.58 12.14
N GLY A 242 -6.06 -33.30 11.78
CA GLY A 242 -6.92 -32.21 12.21
C GLY A 242 -8.36 -32.34 11.74
N ARG A 243 -8.60 -32.88 10.53
CA ARG A 243 -9.96 -33.14 10.04
C ARG A 243 -10.67 -34.20 10.88
N GLU A 244 -9.96 -35.26 11.28
CA GLU A 244 -10.51 -36.28 12.18
C GLU A 244 -10.84 -35.69 13.56
N LEU A 245 -9.98 -34.80 14.08
CA LEU A 245 -10.23 -34.10 15.35
C LEU A 245 -11.47 -33.21 15.28
N ILE A 246 -11.60 -32.36 14.25
CA ILE A 246 -12.75 -31.46 14.04
C ILE A 246 -14.07 -32.26 13.96
N ALA A 247 -14.06 -33.36 13.20
CA ALA A 247 -15.23 -34.23 13.03
C ALA A 247 -15.55 -35.10 14.25
N GLY A 248 -14.60 -35.25 15.17
CA GLY A 248 -14.71 -36.15 16.31
C GLY A 248 -14.52 -35.44 17.64
N GLU A 249 -13.37 -35.65 18.26
CA GLU A 249 -13.16 -35.40 19.69
C GLU A 249 -12.96 -33.92 20.05
N ALA A 250 -12.74 -33.03 19.08
CA ALA A 250 -12.54 -31.61 19.35
C ALA A 250 -13.84 -30.84 19.64
N GLY A 251 -15.01 -31.47 19.51
CA GLY A 251 -16.32 -30.84 19.79
C GLY A 251 -16.74 -29.75 18.80
N CYS A 252 -15.93 -29.47 17.76
CA CYS A 252 -16.22 -28.41 16.80
C CYS A 252 -17.55 -28.66 16.06
N THR A 253 -17.84 -29.92 15.73
CA THR A 253 -19.03 -30.32 14.99
C THR A 253 -20.32 -30.39 15.81
N ASP A 254 -20.24 -30.17 17.12
CA ASP A 254 -21.43 -30.00 17.96
C ASP A 254 -22.21 -28.74 17.58
N CYS A 255 -21.51 -27.72 17.06
CA CYS A 255 -22.11 -26.46 16.60
C CYS A 255 -21.85 -26.16 15.11
N HIS A 256 -20.69 -26.56 14.57
CA HIS A 256 -20.31 -26.26 13.20
C HIS A 256 -20.59 -27.42 12.24
N LYS A 257 -21.04 -27.11 11.03
CA LYS A 257 -20.92 -28.07 9.93
C LYS A 257 -19.46 -28.20 9.49
N PHE A 258 -19.01 -29.43 9.25
CA PHE A 258 -17.73 -29.71 8.61
C PHE A 258 -17.81 -30.96 7.73
N HIS A 259 -17.72 -30.76 6.40
CA HIS A 259 -17.94 -31.79 5.40
C HIS A 259 -19.27 -32.55 5.61
N ASP A 260 -19.20 -33.85 5.90
CA ASP A 260 -20.36 -34.70 6.11
C ASP A 260 -20.86 -34.69 7.57
N ASP A 261 -20.11 -34.06 8.48
CA ASP A 261 -20.39 -34.00 9.91
C ASP A 261 -20.98 -32.64 10.32
N GLY A 262 -21.76 -32.63 11.40
CA GLY A 262 -22.48 -31.45 11.89
C GLY A 262 -23.61 -30.93 10.98
N ASP A 263 -24.38 -29.99 11.51
CA ASP A 263 -25.53 -29.38 10.84
C ASP A 263 -25.32 -27.86 10.62
N ILE A 264 -25.99 -27.30 9.61
CA ILE A 264 -26.00 -25.84 9.37
C ILE A 264 -27.01 -25.12 10.29
N GLY A 265 -26.81 -23.82 10.51
CA GLY A 265 -27.79 -22.92 11.12
C GLY A 265 -27.50 -22.51 12.58
N VAL A 266 -26.55 -23.15 13.26
CA VAL A 266 -26.12 -22.74 14.62
C VAL A 266 -24.83 -21.92 14.57
N ALA A 267 -23.83 -22.41 13.84
CA ALA A 267 -22.56 -21.73 13.62
C ALA A 267 -22.11 -21.81 12.15
N PRO A 268 -21.18 -20.96 11.71
CA PRO A 268 -20.70 -20.96 10.33
C PRO A 268 -20.15 -22.32 9.88
N ASP A 269 -20.56 -22.78 8.70
CA ASP A 269 -20.02 -23.98 8.05
C ASP A 269 -18.52 -23.82 7.82
N LEU A 270 -17.72 -24.72 8.40
CA LEU A 270 -16.26 -24.73 8.29
C LEU A 270 -15.78 -25.43 7.01
N THR A 271 -16.68 -26.03 6.24
CA THR A 271 -16.34 -26.68 4.96
C THR A 271 -15.85 -25.64 3.95
N GLY A 272 -14.60 -25.77 3.52
CA GLY A 272 -13.91 -24.79 2.68
C GLY A 272 -13.68 -23.46 3.39
N TYR A 273 -13.62 -23.42 4.73
CA TYR A 273 -13.36 -22.20 5.50
C TYR A 273 -12.20 -21.39 4.91
N GLY A 274 -12.43 -20.11 4.66
CA GLY A 274 -11.44 -19.22 4.09
C GLY A 274 -11.22 -19.36 2.58
N SER A 275 -11.66 -20.45 1.94
CA SER A 275 -11.56 -20.67 0.48
C SER A 275 -12.22 -19.54 -0.33
N ARG A 276 -11.87 -19.42 -1.62
CA ARG A 276 -12.47 -18.41 -2.51
C ARG A 276 -13.99 -18.49 -2.53
N GLN A 277 -14.54 -19.70 -2.65
CA GLN A 277 -15.98 -19.91 -2.68
C GLN A 277 -16.64 -19.58 -1.34
N TRP A 278 -16.02 -19.97 -0.24
CA TRP A 278 -16.53 -19.66 1.10
C TRP A 278 -16.55 -18.15 1.35
N LEU A 279 -15.47 -17.46 1.03
CA LEU A 279 -15.34 -16.02 1.24
C LEU A 279 -16.32 -15.23 0.35
N LEU A 280 -16.46 -15.61 -0.92
CA LEU A 280 -17.46 -14.97 -1.79
C LEU A 280 -18.89 -15.21 -1.32
N GLY A 281 -19.21 -16.42 -0.85
CA GLY A 281 -20.51 -16.69 -0.26
C GLY A 281 -20.76 -15.85 0.99
N PHE A 282 -19.75 -15.73 1.86
CA PHE A 282 -19.83 -14.95 3.08
C PHE A 282 -20.02 -13.46 2.81
N LEU A 283 -19.22 -12.89 1.90
CA LEU A 283 -19.35 -11.49 1.52
C LEU A 283 -20.67 -11.22 0.79
N ASN A 284 -21.17 -12.16 -0.02
CA ASN A 284 -22.45 -12.02 -0.71
C ASN A 284 -23.62 -11.93 0.28
N ASN A 285 -23.71 -12.89 1.22
CA ASN A 285 -24.77 -12.95 2.20
C ASN A 285 -24.31 -13.57 3.53
N PRO A 286 -23.81 -12.76 4.49
CA PRO A 286 -23.39 -13.25 5.80
C PRO A 286 -24.55 -13.76 6.67
N GLU A 287 -25.80 -13.39 6.35
CA GLU A 287 -27.04 -13.84 7.00
C GLU A 287 -27.57 -15.16 6.42
N HIS A 288 -26.87 -15.79 5.48
CA HIS A 288 -27.25 -17.13 5.01
C HIS A 288 -27.01 -18.17 6.14
N ASP A 289 -27.87 -19.21 6.26
CA ASP A 289 -27.77 -20.28 7.26
C ASP A 289 -26.44 -21.05 7.27
N ARG A 290 -25.67 -20.92 6.18
CA ARG A 290 -24.32 -21.48 6.04
C ARG A 290 -23.29 -20.69 6.86
N PHE A 291 -23.58 -19.44 7.21
CA PHE A 291 -22.69 -18.54 7.92
C PHE A 291 -23.29 -18.19 9.28
N TYR A 292 -23.65 -16.94 9.54
CA TYR A 292 -24.17 -16.54 10.84
C TYR A 292 -25.70 -16.53 10.92
N GLY A 293 -26.43 -16.59 9.80
CA GLY A 293 -27.90 -16.62 9.86
C GLY A 293 -28.46 -15.41 10.62
N GLU A 294 -29.36 -15.68 11.57
CA GLU A 294 -29.90 -14.66 12.49
C GLU A 294 -28.90 -14.14 13.53
N TYR A 295 -27.75 -14.80 13.70
CA TYR A 295 -26.67 -14.41 14.61
C TYR A 295 -25.66 -13.46 13.96
N ASN A 296 -25.88 -13.00 12.73
CA ASN A 296 -25.02 -12.00 12.11
C ASN A 296 -25.14 -10.68 12.88
N ASP A 297 -24.07 -10.24 13.54
CA ASP A 297 -24.06 -9.00 14.34
C ASP A 297 -24.47 -7.78 13.49
N ARG A 298 -23.61 -7.40 12.53
CA ARG A 298 -23.84 -6.20 11.70
C ARG A 298 -23.11 -6.22 10.36
N MET A 299 -22.57 -7.36 9.93
CA MET A 299 -21.84 -7.45 8.66
C MET A 299 -22.85 -7.33 7.50
N PRO A 300 -22.74 -6.31 6.63
CA PRO A 300 -23.63 -6.19 5.49
C PRO A 300 -23.30 -7.23 4.41
N GLY A 301 -24.31 -7.63 3.64
CA GLY A 301 -24.13 -8.40 2.41
C GLY A 301 -23.76 -7.51 1.22
N TYR A 302 -22.94 -8.05 0.32
CA TYR A 302 -22.41 -7.38 -0.88
C TYR A 302 -22.90 -8.04 -2.17
N ASP A 303 -24.11 -8.61 -2.15
CA ASP A 303 -24.68 -9.30 -3.29
C ASP A 303 -24.78 -8.39 -4.54
N PRO A 304 -24.01 -8.67 -5.60
CA PRO A 304 -23.97 -7.83 -6.80
C PRO A 304 -25.24 -7.91 -7.65
N GLU A 305 -26.15 -8.85 -7.35
CA GLU A 305 -27.46 -8.94 -8.01
C GLU A 305 -28.48 -7.94 -7.45
N LEU A 306 -28.21 -7.37 -6.27
CA LEU A 306 -29.12 -6.40 -5.65
C LEU A 306 -29.05 -5.04 -6.34
N PRO A 307 -30.19 -4.32 -6.51
CA PRO A 307 -30.19 -2.97 -7.06
C PRO A 307 -29.40 -1.94 -6.25
N THR A 308 -29.15 -2.24 -4.97
CA THR A 308 -28.40 -1.42 -4.02
C THR A 308 -26.97 -1.91 -3.83
N ALA A 309 -26.49 -2.84 -4.66
CA ALA A 309 -25.16 -3.40 -4.56
C ALA A 309 -24.11 -2.28 -4.59
N PRO A 310 -23.21 -2.20 -3.59
CA PRO A 310 -22.18 -1.17 -3.57
C PRO A 310 -21.06 -1.45 -4.58
N MET A 311 -20.90 -2.70 -5.00
CA MET A 311 -19.88 -3.14 -5.96
C MET A 311 -20.44 -4.22 -6.89
N ASN A 312 -19.83 -4.36 -8.06
CA ASN A 312 -20.18 -5.39 -9.04
C ASN A 312 -19.46 -6.71 -8.76
N GLN A 313 -19.84 -7.78 -9.48
CA GLN A 313 -19.27 -9.11 -9.30
C GLN A 313 -17.75 -9.16 -9.46
N GLN A 314 -17.20 -8.42 -10.43
CA GLN A 314 -15.77 -8.40 -10.70
C GLN A 314 -14.98 -7.74 -9.56
N GLU A 315 -15.51 -6.67 -8.99
CA GLU A 315 -14.93 -6.00 -7.82
C GLU A 315 -14.96 -6.93 -6.60
N LEU A 316 -16.09 -7.60 -6.37
CA LEU A 316 -16.22 -8.57 -5.28
C LEU A 316 -15.22 -9.74 -5.43
N ASP A 317 -15.05 -10.24 -6.66
CA ASP A 317 -14.05 -11.25 -7.00
C ASP A 317 -12.63 -10.78 -6.68
N MET A 318 -12.25 -9.56 -7.11
CA MET A 318 -10.93 -9.00 -6.83
C MET A 318 -10.70 -8.74 -5.34
N LEU A 319 -11.73 -8.31 -4.61
CA LEU A 319 -11.64 -8.11 -3.15
C LEU A 319 -11.40 -9.45 -2.44
N ALA A 320 -12.14 -10.49 -2.80
CA ALA A 320 -11.96 -11.84 -2.23
C ALA A 320 -10.59 -12.41 -2.58
N ASP A 321 -10.14 -12.27 -3.83
CA ASP A 321 -8.84 -12.72 -4.29
C ASP A 321 -7.71 -11.97 -3.57
N TRP A 322 -7.85 -10.66 -3.37
CA TRP A 322 -6.89 -9.86 -2.61
C TRP A 322 -6.82 -10.25 -1.12
N LEU A 323 -7.96 -10.42 -0.44
CA LEU A 323 -8.00 -10.89 0.96
C LEU A 323 -7.30 -12.25 1.13
N ARG A 324 -7.35 -13.09 0.09
CA ARG A 324 -6.71 -14.41 0.06
C ARG A 324 -5.24 -14.40 -0.39
N GLY A 325 -4.67 -13.25 -0.72
CA GLY A 325 -3.33 -13.20 -1.27
C GLY A 325 -3.22 -13.72 -2.72
N GLN A 326 -4.35 -13.87 -3.42
CA GLN A 326 -4.47 -14.44 -4.77
C GLN A 326 -4.40 -13.35 -5.85
N TRP A 327 -3.25 -13.21 -6.49
CA TRP A 327 -3.07 -12.36 -7.67
C TRP A 327 -1.86 -12.82 -8.46
N TYR A 328 -1.77 -12.36 -9.71
CA TYR A 328 -0.63 -12.67 -10.59
C TYR A 328 0.67 -12.17 -9.98
N ARG A 329 1.65 -13.08 -9.87
CA ARG A 329 3.03 -12.78 -9.48
C ARG A 329 3.95 -13.29 -10.59
N PRO A 330 4.87 -12.48 -11.11
CA PRO A 330 5.87 -12.95 -12.04
C PRO A 330 6.63 -14.13 -11.42
N THR A 331 6.78 -15.23 -12.18
CA THR A 331 7.71 -16.29 -11.77
C THR A 331 9.09 -15.66 -11.70
N ALA A 332 9.77 -15.76 -10.55
CA ALA A 332 11.13 -15.28 -10.42
C ALA A 332 11.98 -15.94 -11.52
N ILE A 333 12.41 -15.14 -12.49
CA ILE A 333 13.40 -15.59 -13.45
C ILE A 333 14.68 -15.73 -12.64
N GLU A 334 15.16 -16.96 -12.45
CA GLU A 334 16.54 -17.19 -12.02
C GLU A 334 17.44 -16.57 -13.09
N VAL A 335 17.88 -15.34 -12.85
CA VAL A 335 18.90 -14.70 -13.68
C VAL A 335 20.22 -15.39 -13.33
N ASP A 336 20.66 -16.30 -14.19
CA ASP A 336 22.03 -16.84 -14.17
C ASP A 336 23.00 -15.66 -14.33
N ASP A 337 23.59 -15.23 -13.21
CA ASP A 337 24.57 -14.16 -13.13
C ASP A 337 25.90 -14.62 -13.77
N GLN A 338 25.90 -14.67 -15.09
CA GLN A 338 27.08 -14.89 -15.91
C GLN A 338 27.18 -13.89 -17.06
N THR A 339 26.77 -12.63 -16.84
CA THR A 339 27.14 -11.53 -17.77
C THR A 339 27.32 -10.16 -17.11
N ALA A 340 27.47 -10.07 -15.78
CA ALA A 340 27.97 -8.85 -15.16
C ALA A 340 29.50 -8.76 -15.31
N ALA A 341 29.96 -8.27 -16.47
CA ALA A 341 31.33 -7.87 -16.67
C ALA A 341 31.72 -6.78 -15.67
N SER A 342 32.65 -7.12 -14.78
CA SER A 342 33.31 -6.25 -13.81
C SER A 342 33.87 -4.95 -14.45
N PRO A 343 33.65 -3.76 -13.87
CA PRO A 343 34.31 -2.55 -14.33
C PRO A 343 35.78 -2.54 -13.89
N ALA A 344 36.64 -2.31 -14.88
CA ALA A 344 38.09 -2.33 -14.81
C ALA A 344 38.70 -1.49 -13.67
N GLU A 345 39.68 -2.12 -13.03
CA GLU A 345 40.63 -1.59 -12.06
C GLU A 345 41.49 -0.46 -12.68
N LYS A 346 41.62 0.68 -11.97
CA LYS A 346 42.53 1.78 -12.34
C LYS A 346 43.99 1.37 -12.03
N PRO A 347 44.97 1.72 -12.87
CA PRO A 347 46.37 1.44 -12.56
C PRO A 347 46.92 2.42 -11.53
N ALA A 348 47.72 1.88 -10.61
CA ALA A 348 48.56 2.61 -9.68
C ALA A 348 49.70 3.35 -10.41
N ASP A 349 50.02 4.56 -9.95
CA ASP A 349 51.22 5.29 -10.35
C ASP A 349 52.15 5.41 -9.14
N GLU A 350 53.36 4.86 -9.31
CA GLU A 350 54.50 4.91 -8.40
C GLU A 350 55.37 6.12 -8.78
N SER A 351 55.59 7.06 -7.86
CA SER A 351 56.86 7.80 -7.85
C SER A 351 57.24 8.25 -6.45
N SER A 352 58.28 7.61 -5.92
CA SER A 352 59.07 8.02 -4.77
C SER A 352 59.95 9.23 -5.10
N ASP A 353 60.11 10.16 -4.15
CA ASP A 353 61.42 10.61 -3.66
C ASP A 353 61.28 11.70 -2.56
N GLU A 354 61.81 11.38 -1.37
CA GLU A 354 62.14 12.27 -0.24
C GLU A 354 63.52 12.97 -0.50
N PRO A 355 64.12 13.88 0.32
CA PRO A 355 64.11 13.87 1.80
C PRO A 355 64.28 15.21 2.60
N THR A 356 64.17 15.08 3.94
CA THR A 356 64.75 15.90 5.05
C THR A 356 64.14 17.31 5.35
N ASP A 357 64.06 17.87 6.57
CA ASP A 357 64.74 17.69 7.86
C ASP A 357 63.97 18.42 9.03
N LYS A 358 64.04 17.84 10.24
CA LYS A 358 64.23 18.45 11.58
C LYS A 358 63.16 19.18 12.44
N SER A 359 63.03 18.59 13.65
CA SER A 359 63.01 19.18 15.03
C SER A 359 61.64 19.54 15.63
N ALA A 360 61.34 19.34 16.92
CA ALA A 360 61.89 18.58 18.05
C ALA A 360 60.94 18.82 19.27
N LYS A 361 61.03 17.92 20.29
CA LYS A 361 60.67 18.10 21.73
C LYS A 361 59.19 17.98 22.11
N SER A 362 58.72 16.96 22.88
CA SER A 362 59.04 16.53 24.27
C SER A 362 58.56 17.58 25.30
N ASP A 363 57.90 17.31 26.44
CA ASP A 363 57.81 16.15 27.34
C ASP A 363 56.51 16.21 28.19
N ASP A 364 56.09 15.04 28.66
CA ASP A 364 55.65 14.61 30.01
C ASP A 364 54.62 15.31 30.91
N ASP A 365 53.95 14.38 31.63
CA ASP A 365 53.40 14.36 33.00
C ASP A 365 52.06 15.05 33.28
N SER A 366 50.97 14.32 33.55
CA SER A 366 50.68 13.37 34.66
C SER A 366 50.09 14.05 35.90
N SER A 367 48.84 13.64 36.16
CA SER A 367 48.25 13.37 37.48
C SER A 367 48.17 14.50 38.51
N SER A 368 46.95 14.86 38.92
CA SER A 368 46.32 14.31 40.13
C SER A 368 45.24 15.22 40.73
N LYS A 369 44.21 14.55 41.29
CA LYS A 369 43.34 14.89 42.44
C LYS A 369 42.47 16.16 42.36
N ALA A 370 41.14 16.06 42.38
CA ALA A 370 40.20 15.48 43.37
C ALA A 370 39.84 16.44 44.51
N ASP A 371 38.54 16.42 44.83
CA ASP A 371 37.83 16.92 46.00
C ASP A 371 37.56 18.46 45.99
N ASP A 372 36.40 19.01 46.35
CA ASP A 372 35.18 18.52 46.97
C ASP A 372 34.08 19.61 46.84
N GLU A 373 32.85 19.27 47.23
CA GLU A 373 31.86 20.12 47.90
C GLU A 373 30.67 20.75 47.12
N SER A 374 29.57 19.99 47.14
CA SER A 374 28.18 20.30 47.57
C SER A 374 27.45 21.60 47.18
N THR A 375 26.22 21.42 46.67
CA THR A 375 24.91 21.95 47.17
C THR A 375 23.86 21.69 46.07
N ASP A 376 23.02 20.68 46.22
CA ASP A 376 21.67 20.71 46.81
C ASP A 376 20.73 21.77 46.20
N THR A 377 19.75 21.32 45.40
CA THR A 377 18.34 21.74 45.53
C THR A 377 17.43 20.90 44.64
N SER A 378 16.53 20.20 45.32
CA SER A 378 15.32 19.57 44.85
C SER A 378 14.28 20.59 44.37
N GLY A 379 13.40 20.17 43.45
CA GLY A 379 12.28 20.96 42.95
C GLY A 379 11.34 20.11 42.10
N GLU A 380 10.33 19.57 42.76
CA GLU A 380 9.29 18.64 42.32
C GLU A 380 8.18 19.34 41.49
N GLU A 381 7.51 18.52 40.70
CA GLU A 381 6.18 18.61 40.06
C GLU A 381 5.35 19.91 40.10
N SER A 382 4.79 20.24 38.93
CA SER A 382 3.35 20.51 38.72
C SER A 382 2.97 20.23 37.28
#